data_AF-A0A6J4TMG8-F1
#
_entry.id   AF-A0A6J4TMG8-F1
#
_cell.length_a   1.000
_cell.length_b   1.000
_cell.length_c   1.000
_cell.angle_alpha   90.00
_cell.angle_beta   90.00
_cell.angle_gamma   90.00
#
_symmetry.space_group_name_H-M   'P 1'
#
loop_
_entity.id
_entity.type
_entity.pdbx_description
1 polymer ?
#
loop_
_entity_poly.entity_id
_entity_poly.type
_entity_poly.pdbx_seq_one_letter_code
_entity_poly.pdbx_strand_id
1 'polypeptide(L)'
;MKTPYDSALRALGREVDEVGAAVRAAADRLAEAEARRRKITQDIARESDLAATLQSAFPAHAYLKRAGAERDALTLLCEEADAALDALRDKARESYGSLRVMEGAAERFRHDADRGLASAEQARIDDIAGARFARTARSVRRSGRA
;
A
#
# COMPACT_ATOMS: atom_id res chain seq x y z
N MET A 1 -7.70 -20.15 12.30
CA MET A 1 -6.37 -20.41 12.87
C MET A 1 -5.69 -19.06 13.12
N LYS A 2 -5.16 -18.81 14.32
CA LYS A 2 -4.39 -17.59 14.63
C LYS A 2 -2.94 -17.84 14.21
N THR A 3 -2.35 -16.99 13.37
CA THR A 3 -0.94 -17.17 12.95
C THR A 3 0.00 -16.32 13.81
N PRO A 4 1.27 -16.71 13.99
CA PRO A 4 2.28 -15.85 14.64
C PRO A 4 2.46 -14.50 13.95
N TYR A 5 2.05 -14.39 12.68
CA TYR A 5 2.20 -13.20 11.83
C TYR A 5 1.02 -12.22 11.99
N ASP A 6 -0.05 -12.58 12.69
CA ASP A 6 -1.28 -11.77 12.74
C ASP A 6 -1.06 -10.36 13.34
N SER A 7 -0.14 -10.20 14.29
CA SER A 7 0.20 -8.89 14.86
C SER A 7 0.95 -8.02 13.86
N ALA A 8 1.94 -8.60 13.18
CA ALA A 8 2.71 -7.93 12.13
C ALA A 8 1.83 -7.53 10.95
N LEU A 9 0.95 -8.42 10.48
CA LEU A 9 -0.01 -8.13 9.40
C LEU A 9 -0.94 -6.97 9.75
N ARG A 10 -1.43 -6.91 11.00
CA ARG A 10 -2.25 -5.76 11.44
C ARG A 10 -1.46 -4.46 11.49
N ALA A 11 -0.20 -4.51 11.93
CA ALA A 11 0.66 -3.32 11.98
C ALA A 11 0.95 -2.80 10.56
N LEU A 12 1.37 -3.68 9.66
CA LEU A 12 1.66 -3.36 8.26
C LEU A 12 0.40 -2.91 7.51
N GLY A 13 -0.75 -3.50 7.80
CA GLY A 13 -2.03 -3.04 7.24
C GLY A 13 -2.34 -1.59 7.61
N ARG A 14 -2.19 -1.23 8.90
CA ARG A 14 -2.36 0.17 9.32
C ARG A 14 -1.35 1.11 8.68
N GLU A 15 -0.10 0.70 8.57
CA GLU A 15 0.94 1.50 7.91
C GLU A 15 0.60 1.77 6.44
N VAL A 16 0.14 0.74 5.72
CA VAL A 16 -0.33 0.88 4.34
C VAL A 16 -1.53 1.83 4.23
N ASP A 17 -2.49 1.73 5.14
CA ASP A 17 -3.66 2.61 5.17
C ASP A 17 -3.26 4.07 5.44
N GLU A 18 -2.36 4.30 6.40
CA GLU A 18 -1.82 5.62 6.74
C GLU A 18 -1.05 6.25 5.59
N VAL A 19 -0.16 5.49 4.93
CA VAL A 19 0.59 5.98 3.77
C VAL A 19 -0.36 6.23 2.59
N GLY A 20 -1.35 5.37 2.37
CA GLY A 20 -2.38 5.57 1.34
C GLY A 20 -3.18 6.86 1.56
N ALA A 21 -3.55 7.16 2.81
CA ALA A 21 -4.21 8.42 3.16
C ALA A 21 -3.29 9.63 2.93
N ALA A 22 -2.01 9.53 3.30
CA ALA A 22 -1.02 10.59 3.08
C ALA A 22 -0.81 10.88 1.58
N VAL A 23 -0.70 9.84 0.74
CA VAL A 23 -0.59 9.98 -0.72
C VAL A 23 -1.80 10.72 -1.30
N ARG A 24 -3.02 10.37 -0.89
CA ARG A 24 -4.24 11.06 -1.34
C ARG A 24 -4.22 12.54 -0.95
N ALA A 25 -3.94 12.83 0.32
CA ALA A 25 -3.87 14.21 0.81
C ALA A 25 -2.79 15.04 0.10
N ALA A 26 -1.64 14.45 -0.20
CA ALA A 26 -0.58 15.12 -0.95
C ALA A 26 -0.97 15.37 -2.41
N ALA A 27 -1.61 14.40 -3.07
CA ALA A 27 -2.11 14.55 -4.43
C ALA A 27 -3.17 15.65 -4.54
N ASP A 28 -4.08 15.74 -3.55
CA ASP A 28 -5.10 16.80 -3.51
C ASP A 28 -4.47 18.19 -3.37
N ARG A 29 -3.45 18.32 -2.50
CA ARG A 29 -2.70 19.58 -2.33
C ARG A 29 -1.96 20.00 -3.59
N LEU A 30 -1.32 19.05 -4.27
CA LEU A 30 -0.65 19.31 -5.55
C LEU A 30 -1.66 19.77 -6.60
N ALA A 31 -2.79 19.06 -6.73
CA ALA A 31 -3.85 19.44 -7.67
C ALA A 31 -4.41 20.84 -7.40
N GLU A 32 -4.57 21.22 -6.13
CA GLU A 32 -4.99 22.55 -5.73
C GLU A 32 -3.94 23.62 -6.09
N ALA A 33 -2.66 23.38 -5.78
CA ALA A 33 -1.57 24.28 -6.11
C ALA A 33 -1.45 24.49 -7.62
N GLU A 34 -1.57 23.42 -8.41
CA GLU A 34 -1.58 23.50 -9.87
C GLU A 34 -2.78 24.28 -10.40
N ALA A 35 -3.97 24.08 -9.84
CA ALA A 35 -5.17 24.81 -10.24
C ALA A 35 -4.99 26.32 -9.98
N ARG A 36 -4.44 26.70 -8.82
CA ARG A 36 -4.11 28.09 -8.51
C ARG A 36 -3.06 28.66 -9.47
N ARG A 37 -1.99 27.90 -9.76
CA ARG A 37 -0.95 28.29 -10.72
C ARG A 37 -1.51 28.51 -12.13
N ARG A 38 -2.39 27.60 -12.60
CA ARG A 38 -3.09 27.74 -13.89
C ARG A 38 -3.95 28.99 -13.91
N LYS A 39 -4.73 29.24 -12.86
CA LYS A 39 -5.57 30.42 -12.74
C LYS A 39 -4.77 31.72 -12.81
N ILE A 40 -3.72 31.86 -11.98
CA ILE A 40 -2.93 33.08 -11.97
C ILE A 40 -2.20 33.32 -13.30
N THR A 41 -1.75 32.25 -13.96
CA THR A 41 -1.14 32.36 -15.29
C THR A 41 -2.14 32.90 -16.32
N GLN A 42 -3.39 32.44 -16.28
CA GLN A 42 -4.45 32.97 -17.13
C GLN A 42 -4.79 34.42 -16.79
N ASP A 43 -4.85 34.77 -15.50
CA ASP A 43 -5.16 36.13 -15.06
C ASP A 43 -4.06 37.12 -15.46
N ILE A 44 -2.77 36.71 -15.39
CA ILE A 44 -1.64 37.48 -15.90
C ILE A 44 -1.75 37.71 -17.40
N ALA A 45 -2.09 36.67 -18.18
CA ALA A 45 -2.22 36.78 -19.63
C ALA A 45 -3.34 37.77 -20.00
N ARG A 46 -4.52 37.64 -19.38
CA ARG A 46 -5.65 38.56 -19.61
C ARG A 46 -5.30 40.00 -19.26
N GLU A 47 -4.66 40.23 -18.11
CA GLU A 47 -4.29 41.59 -17.71
C GLU A 47 -3.22 42.18 -18.63
N SER A 48 -2.28 41.36 -19.11
CA SER A 48 -1.26 41.80 -20.06
C SER A 48 -1.89 42.24 -21.40
N ASP A 49 -2.87 41.50 -21.90
CA ASP A 49 -3.60 41.83 -23.13
C ASP A 49 -4.42 43.12 -22.98
N LEU A 50 -5.08 43.31 -21.83
CA LEU A 50 -5.82 44.53 -21.52
C LEU A 50 -4.91 45.76 -21.43
N ALA A 51 -3.76 45.62 -20.74
CA ALA A 51 -2.77 46.68 -20.61
C ALA A 51 -2.18 47.09 -21.97
N ALA A 52 -1.92 46.13 -22.85
CA ALA A 52 -1.45 46.38 -24.21
C ALA A 52 -2.48 47.14 -25.07
N THR A 53 -3.76 46.90 -24.84
CA THR A 53 -4.87 47.53 -25.59
C THR A 53 -5.16 48.96 -25.11
N LEU A 54 -5.03 49.23 -23.81
CA LEU A 54 -5.41 50.52 -23.21
C LEU A 54 -4.26 51.56 -23.13
N GLN A 55 -3.07 51.20 -23.63
CA GLN A 55 -1.83 51.97 -23.95
C GLN A 55 -1.33 53.13 -23.05
N SER A 56 -2.06 53.59 -22.03
CA SER A 56 -1.59 54.66 -21.12
C SER A 56 -2.45 54.84 -19.86
N ALA A 57 -3.70 54.36 -19.85
CA ALA A 57 -4.65 54.67 -18.76
C ALA A 57 -4.59 53.74 -17.53
N PHE A 58 -3.83 52.64 -17.58
CA PHE A 58 -3.84 51.60 -16.54
C PHE A 58 -2.44 51.31 -15.99
N PRO A 59 -2.16 51.59 -14.70
CA PRO A 59 -0.90 51.21 -14.07
C PRO A 59 -0.88 49.71 -13.72
N ALA A 60 -0.89 48.84 -14.73
CA ALA A 60 -0.91 47.37 -14.57
C ALA A 60 0.43 46.78 -14.06
N HIS A 61 1.53 47.54 -14.14
CA HIS A 61 2.87 47.04 -13.81
C HIS A 61 3.01 46.50 -12.38
N ALA A 62 2.41 47.16 -11.38
CA ALA A 62 2.50 46.72 -10.00
C ALA A 62 1.75 45.40 -9.76
N TYR A 63 0.58 45.26 -10.37
CA TYR A 63 -0.19 44.01 -10.35
C TYR A 63 0.56 42.88 -11.04
N LEU A 64 1.02 43.09 -12.27
CA LEU A 64 1.71 42.06 -13.07
C LEU A 64 2.99 41.58 -12.37
N LYS A 65 3.74 42.50 -11.73
CA LYS A 65 4.92 42.14 -10.92
C LYS A 65 4.56 41.26 -9.73
N ARG A 66 3.50 41.61 -8.99
CA ARG A 66 3.03 40.82 -7.84
C ARG A 66 2.51 39.45 -8.28
N ALA A 67 1.69 39.41 -9.33
CA ALA A 67 1.12 38.19 -9.86
C ALA A 67 2.22 37.25 -10.42
N GLY A 68 3.25 37.81 -11.07
CA GLY A 68 4.43 37.06 -11.50
C GLY A 68 5.15 36.40 -10.32
N ALA A 69 5.42 37.16 -9.25
CA ALA A 69 6.04 36.62 -8.05
C ALA A 69 5.19 35.53 -7.38
N GLU A 70 3.86 35.70 -7.35
CA GLU A 70 2.94 34.70 -6.82
C GLU A 70 2.89 33.44 -7.68
N ARG A 71 2.94 33.56 -9.02
CA ARG A 71 3.07 32.43 -9.94
C ARG A 71 4.38 31.67 -9.73
N ASP A 72 5.48 32.38 -9.52
CA ASP A 72 6.79 31.77 -9.31
C ASP A 72 6.81 31.02 -7.96
N ALA A 73 6.25 31.61 -6.90
CA ALA A 73 6.06 30.94 -5.62
C ALA A 73 5.16 29.68 -5.73
N LEU A 74 4.07 29.75 -6.51
CA LEU A 74 3.21 28.58 -6.76
C LEU A 74 3.92 27.50 -7.59
N THR A 75 4.84 27.87 -8.48
CA THR A 75 5.66 26.90 -9.22
C THR A 75 6.55 26.12 -8.27
N LEU A 76 7.30 26.82 -7.40
CA LEU A 76 8.13 26.18 -6.37
C LEU A 76 7.30 25.26 -5.46
N LEU A 77 6.13 25.73 -5.02
CA LEU A 77 5.23 24.93 -4.19
C LEU A 77 4.75 23.65 -4.91
N CYS A 78 4.47 23.73 -6.21
CA CYS A 78 4.09 22.56 -7.00
C CYS A 78 5.25 21.56 -7.10
N GLU A 79 6.47 22.04 -7.33
CA GLU A 79 7.68 21.19 -7.41
C GLU A 79 7.96 20.50 -6.07
N GLU A 80 7.88 21.23 -4.96
CA GLU A 80 8.02 20.67 -3.61
C GLU A 80 6.93 19.64 -3.30
N ALA A 81 5.67 19.93 -3.66
CA ALA A 81 4.55 19.03 -3.43
C ALA A 81 4.62 17.76 -4.29
N ASP A 82 5.11 17.87 -5.53
CA ASP A 82 5.33 16.73 -6.42
C ASP A 82 6.45 15.82 -5.90
N ALA A 83 7.58 16.40 -5.49
CA ALA A 83 8.67 15.66 -4.87
C ALA A 83 8.22 14.94 -3.57
N ALA A 84 7.41 15.61 -2.75
CA ALA A 84 6.84 15.02 -1.54
C ALA A 84 5.87 13.87 -1.87
N LEU A 85 5.06 14.01 -2.92
CA LEU A 85 4.14 12.97 -3.39
C LEU A 85 4.91 11.75 -3.90
N ASP A 86 6.00 11.94 -4.64
CA ASP A 86 6.84 10.84 -5.11
C ASP A 86 7.53 10.09 -3.97
N ALA A 87 8.06 10.81 -2.97
CA ALA A 87 8.59 10.18 -1.78
C ALA A 87 7.54 9.35 -1.02
N LEU A 88 6.29 9.84 -0.95
CA LEU A 88 5.18 9.09 -0.34
C LEU A 88 4.79 7.86 -1.17
N ARG A 89 4.84 7.94 -2.50
CA ARG A 89 4.58 6.79 -3.39
C ARG A 89 5.66 5.73 -3.24
N ASP A 90 6.91 6.11 -3.10
CA ASP A 90 8.02 5.18 -2.84
C ASP A 90 7.85 4.48 -1.50
N LYS A 91 7.52 5.25 -0.45
CA LYS A 91 7.16 4.67 0.85
C LYS A 91 5.98 3.72 0.75
N ALA A 92 4.94 4.07 -0.02
CA ALA A 92 3.79 3.20 -0.24
C ALA A 92 4.21 1.87 -0.87
N ARG A 93 5.05 1.91 -1.91
CA ARG A 93 5.58 0.71 -2.57
C ARG A 93 6.31 -0.19 -1.58
N GLU A 94 7.14 0.39 -0.71
CA GLU A 94 7.87 -0.36 0.32
C GLU A 94 6.92 -1.00 1.36
N SER A 95 5.97 -0.24 1.91
CA SER A 95 5.01 -0.76 2.90
C SER A 95 4.12 -1.85 2.29
N TYR A 96 3.65 -1.68 1.04
CA TYR A 96 2.90 -2.72 0.32
C TYR A 96 3.75 -3.97 0.08
N GLY A 97 5.02 -3.80 -0.34
CA GLY A 97 5.94 -4.92 -0.52
C GLY A 97 6.13 -5.72 0.77
N SER A 98 6.37 -5.03 1.88
CA SER A 98 6.52 -5.64 3.21
C SER A 98 5.27 -6.40 3.65
N LEU A 99 4.09 -5.81 3.45
CA LEU A 99 2.81 -6.47 3.72
C LEU A 99 2.66 -7.75 2.89
N ARG A 100 2.93 -7.70 1.58
CA ARG A 100 2.83 -8.87 0.69
C ARG A 100 3.77 -10.01 1.09
N VAL A 101 5.00 -9.69 1.49
CA VAL A 101 5.96 -10.70 1.97
C VAL A 101 5.43 -11.38 3.23
N MET A 102 4.88 -10.62 4.17
CA MET A 102 4.29 -11.17 5.40
C MET A 102 3.02 -11.98 5.14
N GLU A 103 2.16 -11.55 4.22
CA GLU A 103 0.99 -12.32 3.80
C GLU A 103 1.39 -13.70 3.28
N GLY A 104 2.42 -13.75 2.42
CA GLY A 104 2.95 -15.00 1.90
C GLY A 104 3.59 -15.89 2.99
N ALA A 105 4.26 -15.31 3.99
CA ALA A 105 4.79 -16.05 5.12
C ALA A 105 3.67 -16.66 5.98
N ALA A 106 2.61 -15.89 6.24
CA ALA A 106 1.45 -16.35 6.98
C ALA A 106 0.69 -17.46 6.23
N GLU A 107 0.58 -17.35 4.90
CA GLU A 107 -0.03 -18.37 4.06
C GLU A 107 0.75 -19.69 4.07
N ARG A 108 2.07 -19.63 3.90
CA ARG A 108 2.94 -20.81 4.01
C ARG A 108 2.79 -21.49 5.37
N PHE A 109 2.76 -20.71 6.45
CA PHE A 109 2.56 -21.24 7.79
C PHE A 109 1.23 -21.98 7.95
N ARG A 110 0.13 -21.42 7.42
CA ARG A 110 -1.18 -22.08 7.47
C ARG A 110 -1.16 -23.40 6.70
N HIS A 111 -0.60 -23.39 5.50
CA HIS A 111 -0.48 -24.59 4.68
C HIS A 111 0.37 -25.67 5.36
N ASP A 112 1.47 -25.29 6.00
CA ASP A 112 2.34 -26.23 6.72
C ASP A 112 1.66 -26.81 7.97
N ALA A 113 0.90 -25.97 8.70
CA ALA A 113 0.10 -26.41 9.83
C ALA A 113 -0.99 -27.40 9.40
N ASP A 114 -1.69 -27.12 8.31
CA ASP A 114 -2.74 -28.00 7.76
C ASP A 114 -2.16 -29.34 7.30
N ARG A 115 -1.00 -29.32 6.61
CA ARG A 115 -0.28 -30.55 6.25
C ARG A 115 0.16 -31.35 7.48
N GLY A 116 0.65 -30.68 8.51
CA GLY A 116 1.04 -31.31 9.77
C GLY A 116 -0.14 -32.01 10.46
N LEU A 117 -1.31 -31.36 10.50
CA LEU A 117 -2.53 -31.94 11.04
C LEU A 117 -2.99 -33.17 10.25
N ALA A 118 -3.04 -33.06 8.92
CA ALA A 118 -3.41 -34.19 8.05
C ALA A 118 -2.45 -35.39 8.21
N SER A 119 -1.15 -35.11 8.32
CA SER A 119 -0.13 -36.15 8.50
C SER A 119 -0.26 -36.84 9.86
N ALA A 120 -0.56 -36.08 10.92
CA ALA A 120 -0.80 -36.62 12.25
C ALA A 120 -2.09 -37.46 12.33
N GLU A 121 -3.13 -37.06 11.61
CA GLU A 121 -4.38 -37.83 11.50
C GLU A 121 -4.15 -39.17 10.79
N GLN A 122 -3.45 -39.14 9.64
CA GLN A 122 -3.12 -40.36 8.91
C GLN A 122 -2.26 -41.32 9.73
N ALA A 123 -1.23 -40.81 10.43
CA ALA A 123 -0.39 -41.64 11.29
C ALA A 123 -1.21 -42.37 12.38
N ARG A 124 -2.21 -41.70 12.98
CA ARG A 124 -3.11 -42.34 13.96
C ARG A 124 -3.96 -43.44 13.32
N ILE A 125 -4.46 -43.23 12.11
CA ILE A 125 -5.24 -44.25 11.38
C ILE A 125 -4.37 -45.48 11.10
N ASP A 126 -3.14 -45.26 10.63
CA ASP A 126 -2.18 -46.31 10.31
C ASP A 126 -1.78 -47.10 11.57
N ASP A 127 -1.55 -46.42 12.69
CA ASP A 127 -1.27 -47.06 13.99
C ASP A 127 -2.42 -47.96 14.44
N ILE A 128 -3.66 -47.50 14.32
CA ILE A 128 -4.85 -48.28 14.68
C ILE A 128 -5.00 -49.50 13.76
N ALA A 129 -4.81 -49.31 12.45
CA ALA A 129 -4.87 -50.38 11.46
C ALA A 129 -3.78 -51.42 11.71
N GLY A 130 -2.53 -51.00 11.93
CA GLY A 130 -1.40 -51.84 12.28
C GLY A 130 -1.62 -52.63 13.56
N ALA A 131 -2.14 -51.99 14.61
CA ALA A 131 -2.46 -52.65 15.88
C ALA A 131 -3.58 -53.69 15.75
N ARG A 132 -4.58 -53.46 14.89
CA ARG A 132 -5.62 -54.44 14.55
C ARG A 132 -5.02 -55.62 13.79
N PHE A 133 -4.24 -55.35 12.73
CA PHE A 133 -3.58 -56.40 11.95
C PHE A 133 -2.67 -57.29 12.80
N ALA A 134 -1.83 -56.69 13.66
CA ALA A 134 -0.95 -57.42 14.56
C ALA A 134 -1.70 -58.29 15.58
N ARG A 135 -2.91 -57.87 16.02
CA ARG A 135 -3.77 -58.70 16.88
C ARG A 135 -4.33 -59.90 16.11
N THR A 136 -4.86 -59.69 14.91
CA THR A 136 -5.39 -60.76 14.06
C THR A 136 -4.30 -61.76 13.65
N ALA A 137 -3.12 -61.29 13.26
CA ALA A 137 -2.00 -62.16 12.92
C ALA A 137 -1.56 -63.03 14.11
N ARG A 138 -1.59 -62.47 15.34
CA ARG A 138 -1.31 -63.23 16.57
C ARG A 138 -2.38 -64.27 16.88
N SER A 139 -3.66 -63.97 16.70
CA SER A 139 -4.73 -64.95 16.95
C SER A 139 -4.64 -66.13 15.97
N VAL A 140 -4.43 -65.87 14.68
CA VAL A 140 -4.28 -66.90 13.64
C VAL A 140 -3.08 -67.81 13.92
N ARG A 141 -1.93 -67.23 14.31
CA ARG A 141 -0.75 -68.02 14.70
C ARG A 141 -0.98 -68.89 15.93
N ARG A 142 -1.87 -68.46 16.84
CA ARG A 142 -2.17 -69.19 18.07
C ARG A 142 -3.16 -70.33 17.84
N SER A 143 -4.11 -70.16 16.91
CA SER A 143 -5.07 -71.19 16.52
C SER A 143 -4.48 -72.25 15.57
N GLY A 144 -3.45 -71.94 14.79
CA GLY A 144 -2.76 -72.90 13.92
C GLY A 144 -1.67 -73.75 14.61
N ARG A 145 -1.52 -73.63 15.93
CA ARG A 145 -0.51 -74.35 16.74
C ARG A 145 -1.16 -75.34 17.75
N ALA A 146 -2.47 -75.51 17.67
CA ALA A 146 -3.26 -76.54 18.35
C ALA A 146 -3.57 -77.66 17.37
#